data_AF-A0A7K0I722-F1
#
_entry.id   AF-A0A7K0I722-F1
#
_cell.length_a   1.000
_cell.length_b   1.000
_cell.length_c   1.000
_cell.angle_alpha   90.00
_cell.angle_beta   90.00
_cell.angle_gamma   90.00
#
_symmetry.space_group_name_H-M   'P 1'
#
loop_
_entity.id
_entity.type
_entity.pdbx_description
1 polymer ?
#
loop_
_entity_poly.entity_id
_entity_poly.type
_entity_poly.pdbx_seq_one_letter_code
_entity_poly.pdbx_strand_id
1 'polypeptide(L)'
;MIRTVKLDIRKGEYLSDALRRHGKENIPTRVILNKVLPGLGATYCEIMSPRSSIIIEPNVPVIVGKMEKHKNLLGIYRGVKTDEVARHIRKYPGCCKIMVTPESFWKVKQAMEDEG
;
A
#
# COMPACT_ATOMS: atom_id res chain seq x y z
N MET A 1 -8.23 0.10 -24.17
CA MET A 1 -8.08 1.56 -24.23
C MET A 1 -7.89 2.10 -22.82
N ILE A 2 -6.77 2.78 -22.52
CA ILE A 2 -6.53 3.40 -21.21
C ILE A 2 -7.20 4.78 -21.20
N ARG A 3 -8.14 5.01 -20.27
CA ARG A 3 -8.75 6.33 -20.08
C ARG A 3 -7.89 7.13 -19.09
N THR A 4 -7.43 8.29 -19.51
CA THR A 4 -6.71 9.22 -18.62
C THR A 4 -7.67 10.22 -18.01
N VAL A 5 -7.60 10.40 -16.69
CA VAL A 5 -8.32 11.44 -15.95
C VAL A 5 -7.28 12.27 -15.20
N LYS A 6 -7.33 13.59 -15.35
CA LYS A 6 -6.50 14.52 -14.58
C LYS A 6 -7.28 14.97 -13.35
N LEU A 7 -6.62 14.92 -12.20
CA LEU A 7 -7.14 15.37 -10.92
C LEU A 7 -6.20 16.46 -10.41
N ASP A 8 -6.71 17.67 -10.26
CA ASP A 8 -5.95 18.77 -9.66
C ASP A 8 -6.04 18.67 -8.14
N ILE A 9 -4.95 18.99 -7.45
CA ILE A 9 -4.90 19.09 -5.99
C ILE A 9 -4.78 20.56 -5.62
N ARG A 10 -5.72 21.06 -4.82
CA ARG A 10 -5.73 22.47 -4.39
C ARG A 10 -4.80 22.67 -3.20
N LYS A 11 -4.45 23.92 -2.92
CA LYS A 11 -3.62 24.27 -1.76
C LYS A 11 -4.28 23.75 -0.48
N GLY A 12 -3.54 22.97 0.31
CA GLY A 12 -4.03 22.37 1.55
C GLY A 12 -4.80 21.06 1.38
N GLU A 13 -5.05 20.60 0.15
CA GLU A 13 -5.67 19.29 -0.11
C GLU A 13 -4.63 18.16 -0.16
N TYR A 14 -5.06 16.98 0.26
CA TYR A 14 -4.39 15.71 0.02
C TYR A 14 -5.05 14.95 -1.15
N LEU A 15 -4.44 13.83 -1.55
CA LEU A 15 -5.00 12.97 -2.60
C LEU A 15 -6.44 12.52 -2.29
N SER A 16 -6.74 12.22 -1.02
CA SER A 16 -8.08 11.83 -0.58
C SER A 16 -9.13 12.89 -0.86
N ASP A 17 -8.78 14.18 -0.74
CA ASP A 17 -9.71 15.29 -0.96
C ASP A 17 -10.01 15.43 -2.45
N ALA A 18 -8.98 15.38 -3.28
CA ALA A 18 -9.14 15.37 -4.74
C ALA A 18 -9.95 14.17 -5.23
N LEU A 19 -9.72 12.97 -4.68
CA LEU A 19 -10.51 11.78 -5.00
C LEU A 19 -11.99 11.97 -4.62
N ARG A 20 -12.27 12.49 -3.42
CA ARG A 20 -13.63 12.73 -2.92
C ARG A 20 -14.40 13.71 -3.80
N ARG A 21 -13.75 14.79 -4.25
CA ARG A 21 -14.36 15.75 -5.20
C ARG A 21 -14.78 15.10 -6.53
N HIS A 22 -14.17 13.98 -6.90
CA HIS A 22 -14.49 13.20 -8.09
C HIS A 22 -15.31 11.94 -7.79
N GLY A 23 -15.98 11.89 -6.64
CA GLY A 23 -16.87 10.79 -6.25
C GLY A 23 -16.14 9.48 -5.95
N LYS A 24 -14.87 9.55 -5.51
CA LYS A 24 -14.06 8.39 -5.14
C LYS A 24 -13.65 8.48 -3.67
N GLU A 25 -13.97 7.45 -2.88
CA GLU A 25 -13.56 7.41 -1.47
C GLU A 25 -12.09 7.04 -1.28
N ASN A 26 -11.58 6.16 -2.13
CA ASN A 26 -10.22 5.63 -2.10
C ASN A 26 -9.58 5.71 -3.49
N ILE A 27 -8.26 5.48 -3.56
CA ILE A 27 -7.60 5.23 -4.84
C ILE A 27 -8.37 4.09 -5.53
N PRO A 28 -8.92 4.26 -6.75
CA PRO A 28 -9.69 3.22 -7.40
C PRO A 28 -8.83 1.99 -7.70
N THR A 29 -9.44 0.82 -7.85
CA THR A 29 -8.72 -0.37 -8.31
C THR A 29 -8.51 -0.32 -9.83
N ARG A 30 -7.52 -1.07 -10.34
CA ARG A 30 -7.20 -1.16 -11.78
C ARG A 30 -6.84 0.18 -12.41
N VAL A 31 -6.13 1.03 -11.67
CA VAL A 31 -5.63 2.31 -12.16
C VAL A 31 -4.12 2.38 -12.05
N ILE A 32 -3.51 3.18 -12.92
CA ILE A 32 -2.15 3.66 -12.74
C ILE A 32 -2.28 5.08 -12.21
N LEU A 33 -1.92 5.27 -10.94
CA LEU A 33 -1.90 6.59 -10.33
C LEU A 33 -0.53 7.23 -10.55
N ASN A 34 -0.44 8.17 -11.48
CA ASN A 34 0.76 8.98 -11.64
C ASN A 34 0.67 10.23 -10.75
N LYS A 35 1.39 10.22 -9.61
CA LYS A 35 1.49 11.38 -8.72
C LYS A 35 2.75 12.19 -9.06
N VAL A 36 2.58 13.49 -9.27
CA VAL A 36 3.71 14.39 -9.57
C VAL A 36 4.39 14.89 -8.29
N LEU A 37 3.64 15.02 -7.18
CA LEU A 37 4.14 15.57 -5.93
C LEU A 37 4.28 14.49 -4.83
N PRO A 38 5.33 14.56 -3.99
CA PRO A 38 5.39 13.81 -2.73
C PRO A 38 4.46 14.43 -1.67
N GLY A 39 4.31 13.79 -0.51
CA GLY A 39 3.56 14.36 0.63
C GLY A 39 2.03 14.37 0.52
N LEU A 40 1.45 13.96 -0.61
CA LEU A 40 0.00 13.99 -0.86
C LEU A 40 -0.82 12.90 -0.16
N GLY A 41 -0.21 12.10 0.71
CA GLY A 41 -0.92 11.05 1.44
C GLY A 41 -1.27 9.79 0.64
N ALA A 42 -0.72 9.58 -0.56
CA ALA A 42 -1.05 8.40 -1.39
C ALA A 42 -0.84 7.05 -0.66
N THR A 43 0.31 6.88 0.00
CA THR A 43 0.58 5.68 0.80
C THR A 43 -0.40 5.52 1.96
N TYR A 44 -0.79 6.64 2.59
CA TYR A 44 -1.78 6.63 3.67
C TYR A 44 -3.15 6.20 3.14
N CYS A 45 -3.60 6.77 2.01
CA CYS A 45 -4.84 6.37 1.34
C CYS A 45 -4.84 4.87 1.02
N GLU A 46 -3.73 4.32 0.53
CA GLU A 46 -3.66 2.88 0.22
C GLU A 46 -3.71 2.02 1.48
N ILE A 47 -2.97 2.37 2.54
CA ILE A 47 -2.97 1.63 3.82
C ILE A 47 -4.36 1.63 4.44
N MET A 48 -5.09 2.74 4.36
CA MET A 48 -6.43 2.87 4.95
C MET A 48 -7.56 2.29 4.08
N SER A 49 -7.29 1.94 2.83
CA SER A 49 -8.32 1.41 1.93
C SER A 49 -8.83 0.03 2.38
N PRO A 50 -10.12 -0.31 2.19
CA PRO A 50 -10.69 -1.59 2.61
C PRO A 50 -10.40 -2.71 1.60
N ARG A 51 -9.13 -2.94 1.28
CA ARG A 51 -8.65 -4.00 0.38
C ARG A 51 -7.27 -4.48 0.77
N SER A 52 -6.86 -5.66 0.35
CA SER A 52 -5.46 -6.07 0.47
C SER A 52 -4.56 -5.23 -0.44
N SER A 53 -3.36 -4.89 0.05
CA SER A 53 -2.39 -4.05 -0.65
C SER A 53 -0.97 -4.57 -0.42
N ILE A 54 -0.17 -4.61 -1.49
CA ILE A 54 1.28 -4.75 -1.43
C ILE A 54 1.89 -3.41 -1.85
N ILE A 55 2.66 -2.80 -0.96
CA ILE A 55 3.31 -1.52 -1.18
C ILE A 55 4.81 -1.77 -1.24
N ILE A 56 5.44 -1.48 -2.37
CA ILE A 56 6.89 -1.66 -2.51
C ILE A 56 7.57 -0.34 -2.11
N GLU A 57 8.41 -0.39 -1.07
CA GLU A 57 9.13 0.77 -0.54
C GLU A 57 10.60 0.37 -0.32
N PRO A 58 11.58 1.03 -0.95
CA PRO A 58 12.99 0.60 -0.88
C PRO A 58 13.66 0.94 0.45
N ASN A 59 13.13 1.90 1.23
CA ASN A 59 13.82 2.44 2.40
C ASN A 59 13.27 1.86 3.70
N VAL A 60 14.04 1.00 4.38
CA VAL A 60 13.62 0.31 5.61
C VAL A 60 13.14 1.27 6.72
N PRO A 61 13.84 2.37 7.05
CA PRO A 61 13.32 3.38 7.98
C PRO A 61 11.92 3.91 7.66
N VAL A 62 11.55 4.02 6.38
CA VAL A 62 10.20 4.46 5.98
C VAL A 62 9.18 3.39 6.33
N ILE A 63 9.50 2.12 6.06
CA ILE A 63 8.64 0.98 6.41
C ILE A 63 8.41 0.95 7.92
N VAL A 64 9.49 1.00 8.71
CA VAL A 64 9.43 0.97 10.19
C VAL A 64 8.56 2.12 10.72
N GLY A 65 8.82 3.36 10.26
CA GLY A 65 8.02 4.51 10.68
C GLY A 65 6.55 4.47 10.25
N LYS A 66 6.19 3.66 9.24
CA LYS A 66 4.79 3.41 8.86
C LYS A 66 4.16 2.32 9.72
N MET A 67 4.89 1.26 10.05
CA MET A 67 4.41 0.20 10.95
C MET A 67 4.05 0.75 12.33
N GLU A 68 4.85 1.67 12.86
CA GLU A 68 4.59 2.34 14.15
C GLU A 68 3.23 3.08 14.15
N LYS A 69 2.82 3.61 12.99
CA LYS A 69 1.58 4.37 12.83
C LYS A 69 0.37 3.51 12.43
N HIS A 70 0.61 2.33 11.86
CA HIS A 70 -0.42 1.50 11.25
C HIS A 70 -0.29 0.05 11.72
N LYS A 71 -1.04 -0.31 12.77
CA LYS A 71 -0.95 -1.61 13.45
C LYS A 71 -1.28 -2.82 12.56
N ASN A 72 -2.01 -2.62 11.46
CA ASN A 72 -2.38 -3.66 10.50
C ASN A 72 -1.37 -3.80 9.34
N LEU A 73 -0.30 -2.99 9.32
CA LEU A 73 0.73 -3.03 8.29
C LEU A 73 1.90 -3.93 8.73
N LEU A 74 2.20 -4.96 7.94
CA LEU A 74 3.44 -5.73 8.08
C LEU A 74 4.53 -5.14 7.19
N GLY A 75 5.67 -4.81 7.78
CA GLY A 75 6.89 -4.48 7.04
C GLY A 75 7.72 -5.72 6.77
N ILE A 76 8.19 -5.87 5.54
CA ILE A 76 8.99 -7.02 5.09
C ILE A 76 10.29 -6.51 4.50
N TYR A 77 11.39 -6.82 5.17
CA TYR A 77 12.75 -6.47 4.78
C TYR A 77 13.71 -7.60 5.14
N ARG A 78 15.03 -7.38 5.03
CA ARG A 78 16.04 -8.37 5.42
C ARG A 78 15.82 -8.82 6.88
N GLY A 79 15.85 -10.13 7.12
CA GLY A 79 15.64 -10.72 8.45
C GLY A 79 14.20 -11.17 8.76
N VAL A 80 13.18 -10.58 8.11
CA VAL A 80 11.78 -11.05 8.25
C VAL A 80 11.63 -12.43 7.62
N LYS A 81 11.03 -13.38 8.32
CA LYS A 81 10.86 -14.75 7.82
C LYS A 81 9.57 -14.91 7.01
N THR A 82 9.53 -15.88 6.09
CA THR A 82 8.35 -16.14 5.24
C THR A 82 7.14 -16.63 6.03
N ASP A 83 7.35 -17.36 7.12
CA ASP A 83 6.30 -17.81 8.04
C ASP A 83 5.57 -16.64 8.72
N GLU A 84 6.28 -15.57 9.06
CA GLU A 84 5.69 -14.32 9.57
C GLU A 84 4.77 -13.68 8.54
N VAL A 85 5.16 -13.70 7.26
CA VAL A 85 4.35 -13.16 6.15
C VAL A 85 3.07 -13.98 5.97
N ALA A 86 3.19 -15.30 5.91
CA ALA A 86 2.05 -16.22 5.80
C ALA A 86 1.07 -16.04 6.98
N ARG A 87 1.59 -15.99 8.22
CA ARG A 87 0.76 -15.70 9.41
C ARG A 87 -0.01 -14.39 9.29
N HIS A 88 0.62 -13.33 8.78
CA HIS A 88 -0.03 -12.04 8.60
C HIS A 88 -1.11 -12.08 7.51
N ILE A 89 -0.86 -12.75 6.39
CA ILE A 89 -1.84 -12.95 5.32
C ILE A 89 -3.09 -13.67 5.85
N ARG A 90 -2.92 -14.77 6.59
CA ARG A 90 -4.04 -15.52 7.22
C ARG A 90 -4.82 -14.69 8.22
N LYS A 91 -4.14 -13.81 8.97
CA LYS A 91 -4.76 -12.96 9.99
C LYS A 91 -5.68 -11.89 9.43
N TYR A 92 -5.44 -11.43 8.19
CA TYR A 92 -6.17 -10.31 7.57
C TYR A 92 -6.80 -10.69 6.22
N PRO A 93 -7.76 -11.63 6.18
CA PRO A 93 -8.42 -12.01 4.94
C PRO A 93 -9.16 -10.80 4.34
N GLY A 94 -8.89 -10.51 3.06
CA GLY A 94 -9.52 -9.41 2.32
C GLY A 94 -9.02 -7.98 2.63
N CYS A 95 -8.19 -7.79 3.67
CA CYS A 95 -7.65 -6.48 4.04
C CYS A 95 -6.19 -6.54 4.53
N CYS A 96 -5.39 -7.43 3.93
CA CYS A 96 -3.99 -7.63 4.29
C CYS A 96 -3.12 -6.46 3.78
N LYS A 97 -2.41 -5.78 4.68
CA LYS A 97 -1.51 -4.67 4.32
C LYS A 97 -0.07 -5.10 4.51
N ILE A 98 0.68 -5.07 3.41
CA ILE A 98 2.10 -5.41 3.37
C ILE A 98 2.87 -4.24 2.76
N MET A 99 3.97 -3.86 3.40
CA MET A 99 4.97 -2.96 2.84
C MET A 99 6.31 -3.69 2.78
N VAL A 100 6.90 -3.78 1.60
CA VAL A 100 8.01 -4.69 1.34
C VAL A 100 9.11 -4.02 0.55
N THR A 101 10.36 -4.31 0.89
CA THR A 101 11.51 -3.88 0.12
C THR A 101 11.63 -4.74 -1.16
N PRO A 102 12.02 -4.18 -2.32
CA PRO A 102 12.07 -4.91 -3.60
C PRO A 102 12.76 -6.28 -3.55
N GLU A 103 13.95 -6.32 -2.96
CA GLU A 103 14.80 -7.50 -2.70
C GLU A 103 14.18 -8.52 -1.73
N SER A 104 13.21 -8.13 -0.89
CA SER A 104 12.47 -9.06 -0.02
C SER A 104 11.12 -9.48 -0.59
N PHE A 105 10.72 -8.98 -1.77
CA PHE A 105 9.42 -9.27 -2.39
C PHE A 105 9.20 -10.77 -2.66
N TRP A 106 10.26 -11.54 -2.91
CA TRP A 106 10.17 -12.99 -3.09
C TRP A 106 9.54 -13.71 -1.89
N LYS A 107 9.69 -13.17 -0.68
CA LYS A 107 9.06 -13.73 0.54
C LYS A 107 7.54 -13.61 0.51
N VAL A 108 7.03 -12.53 -0.09
CA VAL A 108 5.58 -12.34 -0.29
C VAL A 108 5.06 -13.33 -1.30
N LYS A 109 5.77 -13.53 -2.43
CA LYS A 109 5.40 -14.54 -3.43
C LYS A 109 5.34 -15.94 -2.81
N GLN A 110 6.43 -16.36 -2.16
CA GLN A 110 6.49 -17.68 -1.53
C GLN A 110 5.36 -17.86 -0.51
N ALA A 111 5.16 -16.88 0.38
CA ALA A 111 4.08 -16.97 1.38
C ALA A 111 2.67 -16.98 0.77
N MET A 112 2.47 -16.48 -0.45
CA MET A 112 1.17 -16.56 -1.14
C MET A 112 1.00 -17.89 -1.88
N GLU A 113 2.08 -18.44 -2.43
CA GLU A 113 2.11 -19.75 -3.09
C GLU A 113 1.88 -20.89 -2.08
N ASP A 114 2.45 -20.78 -0.87
CA ASP A 114 2.26 -21.75 0.22
C ASP A 114 0.83 -21.77 0.81
N GLU A 115 -0.01 -20.77 0.48
CA GLU A 115 -1.40 -20.63 0.96
C GLU A 115 -2.45 -21.01 -0.11
N GLY A 116 -2.02 -21.24 -1.36
CA GLY A 116 -2.88 -21.57 -2.50
C GLY A 116 -2.99 -23.07 -2.73
#